data_AF-A0A9D4T2W3-F1
#
_entry.id   AF-A0A9D4T2W3-F1
#
_cell.length_a   1.000
_cell.length_b   1.000
_cell.length_c   1.000
_cell.angle_alpha   90.00
_cell.angle_beta   90.00
_cell.angle_gamma   90.00
#
_symmetry.space_group_name_H-M   'P 1'
#
loop_
_entity.id
_entity.type
_entity.pdbx_description
1 polymer ?
#
loop_
_entity_poly.entity_id
_entity_poly.type
_entity_poly.pdbx_seq_one_letter_code
_entity_poly.pdbx_strand_id
1 'polypeptide(L)'
;MTTNHIAGRPFGINDFRKPLKELGIVQQVSAQERTNVACLADEAKKALLDAGGLSVKDRPCLVVDPLWQEVRLKLPWVAFDVNADTIRCAFQDHGEVGEVISDK
;
A
#
# COMPACT_ATOMS: atom_id res chain seq x y z
N MET A 1 28.26 -0.18 3.27
CA MET A 1 27.29 0.71 3.92
C MET A 1 26.80 1.70 2.88
N THR A 2 25.67 1.42 2.23
CA THR A 2 25.06 2.31 1.23
C THR A 2 24.10 3.25 1.93
N THR A 3 24.56 4.45 2.26
CA THR A 3 23.75 5.55 2.75
C THR A 3 22.79 6.00 1.65
N ASN A 4 21.53 5.57 1.73
CA ASN A 4 20.44 6.11 0.93
C ASN A 4 20.25 7.59 1.29
N HIS A 5 20.88 8.48 0.51
CA HIS A 5 20.59 9.90 0.58
C HIS A 5 19.17 10.13 0.09
N ILE A 6 18.25 10.40 1.02
CA ILE A 6 16.97 11.09 0.72
C ILE A 6 17.33 12.56 0.39
N ALA A 7 18.04 12.76 -0.73
CA ALA A 7 18.40 14.07 -1.24
C ALA A 7 17.43 14.39 -2.39
N GLY A 8 16.43 15.19 -2.11
CA GLY A 8 15.47 15.69 -3.08
C GLY A 8 14.56 16.71 -2.44
N ARG A 9 14.17 17.75 -3.19
CA ARG A 9 13.12 18.68 -2.76
C ARG A 9 11.89 17.86 -2.33
N PRO A 10 11.25 18.15 -1.19
CA PRO A 10 10.02 17.48 -0.80
C PRO A 10 9.03 17.50 -1.96
N PHE A 11 8.34 16.38 -2.19
CA PHE A 11 7.27 16.35 -3.17
C PHE A 11 6.15 17.29 -2.73
N GLY A 12 5.73 18.17 -3.63
CA GLY A 12 4.52 18.99 -3.46
C GLY A 12 3.38 18.40 -4.27
N ILE A 13 2.14 18.72 -3.90
CA ILE A 13 0.94 18.21 -4.60
C ILE A 13 0.93 18.54 -6.10
N ASN A 14 1.52 19.67 -6.50
CA ASN A 14 1.65 20.05 -7.90
C ASN A 14 2.54 19.11 -8.72
N ASP A 15 3.48 18.41 -8.09
CA ASP A 15 4.35 17.44 -8.77
C ASP A 15 3.54 16.23 -9.27
N PHE A 16 2.45 15.90 -8.57
CA PHE A 16 1.59 14.77 -8.90
C PHE A 16 0.51 15.11 -9.95
N ARG A 17 0.26 16.39 -10.24
CA ARG A 17 -0.79 16.79 -11.18
C ARG A 17 -0.62 16.19 -12.57
N LYS A 18 0.60 16.16 -13.11
CA LYS A 18 0.86 15.61 -14.45
C LYS A 18 0.63 14.08 -14.47
N PRO A 19 1.26 13.28 -13.59
CA PRO A 19 0.99 11.84 -13.50
C PRO A 19 -0.49 11.49 -13.27
N LEU A 20 -1.17 12.22 -12.39
CA LEU A 20 -2.59 12.01 -12.14
C LEU A 20 -3.45 12.37 -13.37
N LYS A 21 -2.97 13.27 -14.24
CA LYS A 21 -3.69 13.66 -15.47
C LYS A 21 -3.60 12.55 -16.50
N GLU A 22 -2.44 11.93 -16.61
CA GLU A 22 -2.17 10.78 -17.46
C GLU A 22 -3.03 9.58 -17.04
N LEU A 23 -3.36 9.45 -15.75
CA LEU A 23 -4.33 8.49 -15.23
C LEU A 23 -5.81 8.91 -15.36
N GLY A 24 -6.10 10.14 -15.79
CA GLY A 24 -7.48 10.66 -15.90
C GLY A 24 -8.14 11.08 -14.57
N ILE A 25 -7.37 11.21 -13.48
CA ILE A 25 -7.87 11.34 -12.10
C ILE A 25 -7.82 12.78 -11.56
N VAL A 26 -7.18 13.72 -12.26
CA VAL A 26 -6.90 15.10 -11.74
C VAL A 26 -8.12 15.86 -11.23
N GLN A 27 -9.30 15.64 -11.81
CA GLN A 27 -10.51 16.35 -11.38
C GLN A 27 -11.03 15.90 -10.01
N GLN A 28 -10.55 14.76 -9.51
CA GLN A 28 -10.99 14.15 -8.26
C GLN A 28 -10.03 14.43 -7.10
N VAL A 29 -9.06 15.33 -7.29
CA VAL A 29 -8.02 15.65 -6.30
C VAL A 29 -8.32 17.03 -5.72
N SER A 30 -8.93 17.07 -4.53
CA SER A 30 -8.96 18.31 -3.74
C SER A 30 -7.71 18.34 -2.85
N ALA A 31 -6.80 19.25 -3.18
CA ALA A 31 -5.58 19.47 -2.41
C ALA A 31 -5.85 20.53 -1.35
N GLN A 32 -5.77 20.17 -0.06
CA GLN A 32 -5.64 21.19 0.98
C GLN A 32 -4.17 21.64 1.01
N GLU A 33 -3.94 22.96 0.99
CA GLU A 33 -2.63 23.61 0.77
C GLU A 33 -1.51 23.23 1.77
N ARG A 34 -1.78 22.37 2.74
CA ARG A 34 -0.86 21.98 3.82
C ARG A 34 -0.75 20.48 4.07
N THR A 35 -1.46 19.64 3.32
CA THR A 35 -1.45 18.19 3.53
C THR A 35 -1.03 17.46 2.24
N ASN A 36 -0.20 16.43 2.37
CA ASN A 36 0.03 15.45 1.30
C ASN A 36 -1.16 14.49 1.14
N VAL A 37 -2.34 14.91 1.61
CA VAL A 37 -3.55 14.10 1.70
C VAL A 37 -4.55 14.67 0.70
N ALA A 38 -4.84 13.89 -0.33
CA ALA A 38 -5.90 14.17 -1.29
C ALA A 38 -7.09 13.26 -0.99
N CYS A 39 -8.29 13.83 -0.92
CA CYS A 39 -9.51 13.03 -0.99
C CYS A 39 -9.72 12.66 -2.46
N LEU A 40 -9.84 11.36 -2.74
CA LEU A 40 -10.08 10.80 -4.06
C LEU A 40 -11.44 10.09 -4.05
N ALA A 41 -12.20 10.13 -5.15
CA ALA A 41 -13.37 9.25 -5.27
C ALA A 41 -12.91 7.79 -5.43
N ASP A 42 -13.82 6.85 -5.20
CA ASP A 42 -13.46 5.42 -5.17
C ASP A 42 -12.98 4.92 -6.54
N GLU A 43 -13.49 5.48 -7.63
CA GLU A 43 -13.04 5.20 -8.99
C GLU A 43 -11.59 5.65 -9.22
N ALA A 44 -11.21 6.81 -8.66
CA ALA A 44 -9.84 7.30 -8.70
C ALA A 44 -8.88 6.47 -7.84
N LYS A 45 -9.32 6.04 -6.66
CA LYS A 45 -8.51 5.12 -5.82
C LYS A 45 -8.23 3.84 -6.58
N LYS A 46 -9.25 3.25 -7.20
CA LYS A 46 -9.11 2.03 -7.99
C LYS A 46 -8.13 2.21 -9.15
N ALA A 47 -8.28 3.28 -9.94
CA ALA A 47 -7.39 3.56 -11.06
C ALA A 47 -5.93 3.82 -10.63
N LEU A 48 -5.70 4.38 -9.43
CA LEU A 48 -4.36 4.50 -8.84
C LEU A 48 -3.78 3.16 -8.42
N LEU A 49 -4.60 2.29 -7.81
CA LEU A 49 -4.18 0.95 -7.40
C LEU A 49 -3.87 0.05 -8.61
N ASP A 50 -4.72 0.09 -9.64
CA ASP A 50 -4.52 -0.65 -10.90
C ASP A 50 -3.23 -0.20 -11.61
N ALA A 51 -2.83 1.06 -11.46
CA ALA A 51 -1.58 1.58 -12.01
C ALA A 51 -0.32 1.03 -11.29
N GLY A 52 -0.45 0.57 -10.04
CA GLY A 52 0.62 -0.05 -9.24
C GLY A 52 1.77 0.87 -8.83
N GLY A 53 1.91 2.04 -9.46
CA GLY A 53 2.96 3.01 -9.21
C GLY A 53 2.82 4.24 -10.10
N LEU A 54 3.49 5.32 -9.69
CA LEU A 54 3.56 6.58 -10.43
C LEU A 54 5.02 6.99 -10.59
N SER A 55 5.37 7.64 -11.70
CA SER A 55 6.66 8.32 -11.81
C SER A 55 6.47 9.82 -11.52
N VAL A 56 7.12 10.32 -10.48
CA VAL A 56 7.04 11.73 -10.07
C VAL A 56 8.45 12.29 -9.98
N LYS A 57 8.77 13.31 -10.79
CA LYS A 57 10.14 13.85 -10.93
C LYS A 57 11.18 12.76 -11.21
N ASP A 58 10.85 11.85 -12.13
CA ASP A 58 11.69 10.72 -12.53
C ASP A 58 12.04 9.76 -11.38
N ARG A 59 11.26 9.79 -10.29
CA ARG A 59 11.37 8.88 -9.16
C ARG A 59 10.12 8.00 -9.07
N PRO A 60 10.28 6.70 -8.80
CA PRO A 60 9.14 5.82 -8.57
C PRO A 60 8.45 6.19 -7.25
N CYS A 61 7.13 6.40 -7.32
CA CYS A 61 6.23 6.57 -6.19
C CYS A 61 5.34 5.32 -6.13
N LEU A 62 5.37 4.64 -4.99
CA LEU A 62 4.53 3.48 -4.74
C LEU A 62 3.13 3.94 -4.35
N VAL A 63 2.11 3.32 -4.94
CA VAL A 63 0.73 3.47 -4.49
C VAL A 63 0.50 2.42 -3.42
N VAL A 64 0.10 2.86 -2.22
CA VAL A 64 -0.21 1.99 -1.10
C VAL A 64 -1.70 2.15 -0.81
N ASP A 65 -2.44 1.04 -0.84
CA ASP A 65 -3.80 1.03 -0.31
C ASP A 65 -3.75 0.92 1.22
N PRO A 66 -4.18 1.93 1.98
CA PRO A 66 -4.22 1.84 3.44
C PRO A 66 -5.27 0.85 3.97
N LEU A 67 -6.22 0.43 3.14
CA LEU A 67 -7.24 -0.59 3.46
C LEU A 67 -6.76 -2.01 3.12
N TRP A 68 -5.75 -2.15 2.27
CA TRP A 68 -5.14 -3.44 1.96
C TRP A 68 -4.12 -3.77 3.06
N GLN A 69 -4.64 -4.14 4.23
CA GLN A 69 -3.86 -4.51 5.39
C GLN A 69 -3.55 -6.01 5.35
N GLU A 70 -2.61 -6.42 4.51
CA GLU A 70 -1.97 -7.73 4.68
C GLU A 70 -1.14 -7.70 5.97
N VAL A 71 -1.69 -8.24 7.05
CA VAL A 71 -0.99 -8.37 8.33
C VAL A 71 -0.28 -9.72 8.37
N ARG A 72 1.05 -9.70 8.46
CA ARG A 72 1.86 -10.90 8.69
C ARG A 72 2.05 -11.10 10.19
N LEU A 73 1.52 -12.20 10.71
CA LEU A 73 1.65 -12.58 12.12
C LEU A 73 2.69 -13.69 12.27
N LYS A 74 3.61 -13.53 13.24
CA LYS A 74 4.50 -14.62 13.68
C LYS A 74 3.90 -15.25 14.94
N LEU A 75 3.57 -16.53 14.88
CA LEU A 75 2.99 -17.27 16.01
C LEU A 75 4.09 -18.06 16.75
N PRO A 76 4.56 -17.61 17.92
CA PRO A 76 5.43 -18.43 18.75
C PRO A 76 4.65 -19.53 19.47
N TRP A 77 5.34 -20.63 19.80
CA TRP A 77 4.84 -21.73 20.65
C TRP A 77 3.63 -22.50 20.10
N VAL A 78 3.55 -22.63 18.78
CA VAL A 78 2.62 -23.57 18.13
C VAL A 78 3.10 -25.00 18.35
N ALA A 79 2.20 -25.90 18.80
CA ALA A 79 2.53 -27.30 18.99
C ALA A 79 2.86 -27.99 17.65
N PHE A 80 3.77 -28.97 17.68
CA PHE A 80 4.32 -29.61 16.47
C PHE A 80 3.28 -30.34 15.61
N ASP A 81 2.16 -30.76 16.20
CA ASP A 81 1.06 -31.47 15.53
C ASP A 81 0.02 -30.52 14.91
N VAL A 82 0.11 -29.22 15.18
CA VAL A 82 -0.78 -28.21 14.60
C VAL A 82 -0.35 -27.93 13.16
N ASN A 83 -1.23 -28.25 12.22
CA ASN A 83 -1.00 -28.01 10.80
C ASN A 83 -1.53 -26.64 10.35
N ALA A 84 -1.17 -26.26 9.12
CA ALA A 84 -1.58 -24.98 8.55
C ALA A 84 -3.11 -24.81 8.48
N ASP A 85 -3.88 -25.87 8.25
CA ASP A 85 -5.34 -25.79 8.15
C ASP A 85 -5.99 -25.53 9.51
N THR A 86 -5.46 -26.10 10.59
CA THR A 86 -5.87 -25.76 11.96
C THR A 86 -5.62 -24.29 12.27
N ILE A 87 -4.46 -23.75 11.86
CA ILE A 87 -4.16 -22.32 12.01
C ILE A 87 -5.13 -21.49 11.18
N ARG A 88 -5.38 -21.83 9.91
CA ARG A 88 -6.36 -21.12 9.07
C ARG A 88 -7.73 -21.08 9.72
N CYS A 89 -8.25 -22.21 10.18
CA CYS A 89 -9.54 -22.27 10.87
C CYS A 89 -9.57 -21.41 12.13
N ALA A 90 -8.48 -21.37 12.92
CA ALA A 90 -8.42 -20.55 14.13
C ALA A 90 -8.42 -19.04 13.84
N PHE A 91 -7.89 -18.61 12.68
CA PHE A 91 -7.83 -17.20 12.30
C PHE A 91 -8.97 -16.75 11.37
N GLN A 92 -9.83 -17.68 10.92
CA GLN A 92 -10.91 -17.41 9.98
C GLN A 92 -11.93 -16.39 10.53
N ASP A 93 -12.15 -16.36 11.84
CA ASP A 93 -13.05 -15.41 12.50
C ASP A 93 -12.47 -13.98 12.57
N HIS A 94 -11.17 -13.84 12.30
CA HIS A 94 -10.45 -12.56 12.35
C HIS A 94 -10.16 -11.97 10.96
N GLY A 95 -10.41 -12.73 9.88
CA GLY A 95 -10.22 -12.29 8.50
C GLY A 95 -9.89 -13.43 7.55
N GLU A 96 -9.70 -13.08 6.28
CA GLU A 96 -9.22 -14.03 5.28
C GLU A 96 -7.75 -14.38 5.53
N VAL A 97 -7.46 -15.67 5.68
CA VAL A 97 -6.09 -16.16 5.88
C VAL A 97 -5.49 -16.55 4.54
N GLY A 98 -4.58 -15.72 4.01
CA GLY A 98 -3.91 -15.97 2.74
C GLY A 98 -2.91 -17.13 2.82
N GLU A 99 -1.75 -16.89 3.46
CA GLU A 99 -0.64 -17.85 3.50
C GLU A 99 -0.27 -18.22 4.94
N VAL A 100 0.02 -19.51 5.17
CA VAL A 100 0.57 -20.01 6.44
C VAL A 100 1.86 -20.76 6.12
N ILE A 101 2.98 -20.27 6.65
CA ILE A 101 4.30 -20.85 6.47
C ILE A 101 4.83 -21.27 7.84
N SER A 102 5.23 -22.53 7.99
CA SER A 102 6.01 -22.98 9.13
C SER A 102 7.49 -22.79 8.88
N ASP A 103 8.18 -22.14 9.83
CA ASP A 103 9.64 -22.17 9.88
C ASP A 103 10.05 -23.61 10.25
N LYS A 104 10.89 -24.24 9.43
CA LYS A 104 11.40 -25.60 9.68
C LYS A 104 12.49 -25.61 10.73
#